data_AF-A0A660U4F4-F1
#
_entry.id   AF-A0A660U4F4-F1
#
_cell.length_a   1.000
_cell.length_b   1.000
_cell.length_c   1.000
_cell.angle_alpha   90.00
_cell.angle_beta   90.00
_cell.angle_gamma   90.00
#
_symmetry.space_group_name_H-M   'P 1'
#
loop_
_entity.id
_entity.type
_entity.pdbx_description
1 polymer ?
#
loop_
_entity_poly.entity_id
_entity_poly.type
_entity_poly.pdbx_seq_one_letter_code
_entity_poly.pdbx_strand_id
1 'polypeptide(L)'
;GLVIAGLTEPEAGEMCREAGEGKEVELRVGGKLDPINGYPLQIRGRVERVIPGRLAVVRIGGVQLVLLSERRPMVDLRSFEEAGIDPRESKAVVVKVGLLFSDARRLAEKAIMALTPGFTSLELEKLPYKRLRRPIYPLDGDFEWEPRFEDEVRR
;
A
#
# COMPACT_ATOMS: atom_id res chain seq x y z
N GLY A 1 -11.35 10.01 -11.65
CA GLY A 1 -10.67 8.76 -12.07
C GLY A 1 -10.49 7.83 -10.89
N LEU A 2 -9.57 6.87 -10.97
CA LEU A 2 -9.11 6.07 -9.83
C LEU A 2 -7.78 6.63 -9.33
N VAL A 3 -7.56 6.65 -8.01
CA VAL A 3 -6.25 6.98 -7.42
C VAL A 3 -5.67 5.75 -6.73
N ILE A 4 -4.41 5.43 -7.02
CA ILE A 4 -3.61 4.46 -6.27
C ILE A 4 -2.60 5.27 -5.45
N ALA A 5 -2.89 5.39 -4.15
CA ALA A 5 -2.17 6.25 -3.22
C ALA A 5 -1.01 5.49 -2.57
N GLY A 6 0.17 5.73 -3.13
CA GLY A 6 1.45 5.38 -2.52
C GLY A 6 1.92 3.98 -2.89
N LEU A 7 2.86 3.95 -3.84
CA LEU A 7 3.70 2.79 -4.12
C LEU A 7 5.16 3.23 -3.95
N THR A 8 5.91 2.58 -3.07
CA THR A 8 7.33 2.93 -2.86
C THR A 8 8.15 2.46 -4.06
N GLU A 9 8.55 3.41 -4.89
CA GLU A 9 9.20 3.19 -6.18
C GLU A 9 10.23 4.32 -6.43
N PRO A 10 11.36 4.34 -5.70
CA PRO A 10 12.37 5.40 -5.83
C PRO A 10 12.92 5.49 -7.26
N GLU A 11 13.23 4.36 -7.89
CA GLU A 11 13.75 4.30 -9.27
C GLU A 11 12.76 4.89 -10.28
N ALA A 12 11.47 4.52 -10.18
CA ALA A 12 10.46 5.01 -11.11
C ALA A 12 10.13 6.49 -10.86
N GLY A 13 10.16 6.94 -9.60
CA GLY A 13 10.05 8.35 -9.25
C GLY A 13 11.19 9.19 -9.84
N GLU A 14 12.41 8.66 -9.84
CA GLU A 14 13.57 9.31 -10.44
C GLU A 14 13.47 9.40 -11.96
N MET A 15 13.02 8.33 -12.62
CA MET A 15 12.74 8.37 -14.07
C MET A 15 11.66 9.42 -14.42
N CYS A 16 10.64 9.58 -13.57
CA CYS A 16 9.64 10.64 -13.76
C CYS A 16 10.26 12.04 -13.60
N ARG A 17 11.16 12.21 -12.64
CA ARG A 17 11.90 13.47 -12.41
C ARG A 17 12.76 13.83 -13.62
N GLU A 18 13.49 12.85 -14.16
CA GLU A 18 14.35 13.04 -15.34
C GLU A 18 13.55 13.38 -16.60
N ALA A 19 12.41 12.69 -16.81
CA ALA A 19 11.53 12.98 -17.94
C ALA A 19 10.87 14.37 -17.81
N GLY A 20 10.41 14.72 -16.62
CA GLY A 20 9.72 15.97 -16.31
C GLY A 20 8.21 15.90 -16.48
N GLU A 21 7.52 16.84 -15.83
CA GLU A 21 6.06 16.95 -15.88
C GLU A 21 5.53 17.17 -17.31
N GLY A 22 4.37 16.58 -17.60
CA GLY A 22 3.73 16.61 -18.91
C GLY A 22 4.29 15.61 -19.93
N LYS A 23 5.42 14.94 -19.64
CA LYS A 23 6.03 13.94 -20.53
C LYS A 23 5.46 12.54 -20.32
N GLU A 24 5.55 11.72 -21.35
CA GLU A 24 5.23 10.29 -21.28
C GLU A 24 6.43 9.52 -20.75
N VAL A 25 6.17 8.53 -19.91
CA VAL A 25 7.16 7.62 -19.33
C VAL A 25 6.68 6.19 -19.47
N GLU A 26 7.63 5.27 -19.62
CA GLU A 26 7.42 3.84 -19.51
C GLU A 26 8.18 3.33 -18.29
N LEU A 27 7.45 2.72 -17.35
CA LEU A 27 7.97 2.38 -16.03
C LEU A 27 7.64 0.92 -15.70
N ARG A 28 8.46 0.33 -14.83
CA ARG A 28 8.20 -0.98 -14.23
C ARG A 28 8.03 -0.82 -12.72
N VAL A 29 6.79 -1.00 -12.24
CA VAL A 29 6.38 -0.64 -10.87
C VAL A 29 5.71 -1.79 -10.14
N GLY A 30 5.82 -1.81 -8.80
CA GLY A 30 5.22 -2.81 -7.92
C GLY A 30 5.95 -4.15 -7.95
N GLY A 31 5.60 -5.04 -7.02
CA GLY A 31 5.96 -6.47 -7.06
C GLY A 31 7.46 -6.82 -7.09
N LYS A 32 8.38 -5.87 -6.90
CA LYS A 32 9.83 -6.11 -6.93
C LYS A 32 10.35 -6.88 -5.70
N LEU A 33 9.70 -6.69 -4.55
CA LEU A 33 10.13 -7.25 -3.26
C LEU A 33 9.45 -8.58 -2.91
N ASP A 34 8.27 -8.85 -3.45
CA ASP A 34 7.50 -10.06 -3.18
C ASP A 34 7.39 -10.88 -4.47
N PRO A 35 8.32 -11.82 -4.73
CA PRO A 35 8.30 -12.64 -5.93
C PRO A 35 7.23 -13.74 -5.90
N ILE A 36 6.51 -13.90 -4.79
CA ILE A 36 5.50 -14.95 -4.60
C ILE A 36 4.11 -14.42 -4.92
N ASN A 37 3.76 -13.25 -4.36
CA ASN A 37 2.40 -12.71 -4.43
C ASN A 37 2.23 -11.61 -5.46
N GLY A 38 3.31 -11.16 -6.08
CA GLY A 38 3.27 -10.08 -7.05
C GLY A 38 4.35 -10.20 -8.11
N TYR A 39 4.22 -9.36 -9.12
CA TYR A 39 5.24 -9.18 -10.14
C TYR A 39 5.25 -7.71 -10.55
N PRO A 40 6.39 -7.18 -11.00
CA PRO A 40 6.43 -5.81 -11.48
C PRO A 40 5.63 -5.64 -12.77
N LEU A 41 4.80 -4.60 -12.81
CA LEU A 41 3.95 -4.27 -13.93
C LEU A 41 4.61 -3.22 -14.80
N GLN A 42 4.64 -3.45 -16.12
CA GLN A 42 5.00 -2.42 -17.10
C GLN A 42 3.81 -1.50 -17.32
N ILE A 43 4.05 -0.20 -17.19
CA ILE A 43 3.06 0.85 -17.38
C ILE A 43 3.60 1.90 -18.34
N ARG A 44 2.69 2.50 -19.11
CA ARG A 44 2.96 3.71 -19.90
C ARG A 44 1.98 4.78 -19.48
N GLY A 45 2.48 5.97 -19.20
CA GLY A 45 1.64 7.07 -18.74
C GLY A 45 2.32 8.41 -18.76
N ARG A 46 1.55 9.45 -18.44
CA ARG A 46 2.01 10.84 -18.40
C ARG A 46 2.38 11.24 -16.98
N VAL A 47 3.55 11.84 -16.81
CA VAL A 47 3.93 12.48 -15.54
C VAL A 47 3.04 13.70 -15.33
N GLU A 48 2.24 13.71 -14.28
CA GLU A 48 1.39 14.86 -13.91
C GLU A 48 2.06 15.78 -12.90
N ARG A 49 2.88 15.21 -12.01
CA ARG A 49 3.54 15.96 -10.94
C ARG A 49 4.82 15.28 -10.49
N VAL A 50 5.83 16.08 -10.14
CA VAL A 50 7.06 15.60 -9.52
C VAL A 50 7.42 16.51 -8.34
N ILE A 51 7.67 15.90 -7.19
CA ILE A 51 8.33 16.55 -6.06
C ILE A 51 9.65 15.79 -5.83
N PRO A 52 10.79 16.36 -6.28
CA PRO A 52 12.09 15.69 -6.21
C PRO A 52 12.39 15.12 -4.81
N GLY A 53 12.83 13.86 -4.78
CA GLY A 53 13.17 13.14 -3.55
C GLY A 53 11.97 12.76 -2.67
N ARG A 54 10.72 13.04 -3.09
CA ARG A 54 9.52 12.74 -2.29
C ARG A 54 8.52 11.89 -3.05
N LEU A 55 8.03 12.36 -4.18
CA LEU A 55 7.00 11.66 -4.95
C LEU A 55 6.97 12.04 -6.44
N ALA A 56 6.34 11.19 -7.23
CA ALA A 56 5.87 11.50 -8.58
C ALA A 56 4.44 10.98 -8.76
N VAL A 57 3.65 11.64 -9.60
CA VAL A 57 2.30 11.22 -9.98
C VAL A 57 2.28 10.93 -11.47
N VAL A 58 1.83 9.73 -11.84
CA VAL A 58 1.72 9.28 -13.23
C VAL A 58 0.27 8.96 -13.56
N ARG A 59 -0.25 9.57 -14.63
CA ARG A 59 -1.56 9.28 -15.22
C ARG A 59 -1.44 8.12 -16.21
N ILE A 60 -2.21 7.07 -15.98
CA ILE A 60 -2.31 5.89 -16.83
C ILE A 60 -3.79 5.71 -17.19
N GLY A 61 -4.20 6.20 -18.36
CA GLY A 61 -5.61 6.25 -18.73
C GLY A 61 -6.44 6.99 -17.66
N GLY A 62 -7.41 6.30 -17.04
CA GLY A 62 -8.24 6.85 -15.97
C GLY A 62 -7.64 6.80 -14.56
N VAL A 63 -6.41 6.32 -14.39
CA VAL A 63 -5.75 6.06 -13.09
C VAL A 63 -4.65 7.08 -12.80
N GLN A 64 -4.63 7.64 -11.59
CA GLN A 64 -3.52 8.39 -11.01
C GLN A 64 -2.75 7.47 -10.08
N LEU A 65 -1.49 7.18 -10.42
CA LEU A 65 -0.58 6.38 -9.59
C LEU A 65 0.40 7.31 -8.88
N VAL A 66 0.42 7.28 -7.55
CA VAL A 66 1.38 8.03 -6.74
C VAL A 66 2.57 7.14 -6.39
N LEU A 67 3.73 7.48 -6.92
CA LEU A 67 5.03 6.85 -6.65
C LEU A 67 5.74 7.62 -5.54
N LEU A 68 6.20 6.92 -4.50
CA LEU A 68 6.89 7.50 -3.36
C LEU A 68 8.37 7.12 -3.39
N SER A 69 9.25 8.08 -3.07
CA SER A 69 10.69 7.81 -2.97
C SER A 69 11.05 6.96 -1.75
N GLU A 70 10.24 6.99 -0.70
CA GLU A 70 10.44 6.22 0.53
C GLU A 70 9.15 5.56 1.02
N ARG A 71 9.30 4.62 1.95
CA ARG A 71 8.16 3.90 2.55
C ARG A 71 7.47 4.77 3.59
N ARG A 72 6.37 5.40 3.19
CA ARG A 72 5.45 6.12 4.09
C ARG A 72 4.00 5.87 3.70
N PRO A 73 3.06 5.94 4.64
CA PRO A 73 1.65 5.76 4.31
C PRO A 73 1.05 7.11 3.86
N MET A 74 0.13 7.07 2.89
CA MET A 74 -0.69 8.22 2.49
C MET A 74 -2.06 8.10 3.15
N VAL A 75 -2.27 8.83 4.24
CA VAL A 75 -3.37 8.55 5.20
C VAL A 75 -4.24 9.74 5.53
N ASP A 76 -3.72 10.96 5.31
CA ASP A 76 -4.39 12.22 5.58
C ASP A 76 -4.57 13.03 4.29
N LEU A 77 -5.44 14.04 4.31
CA LEU A 77 -5.71 14.87 3.12
C LEU A 77 -4.46 15.61 2.63
N ARG A 78 -3.58 16.01 3.54
CA ARG A 78 -2.32 16.71 3.21
C ARG A 78 -1.42 15.87 2.31
N SER A 79 -1.40 14.55 2.50
CA SER A 79 -0.65 13.64 1.62
C SER A 79 -1.19 13.66 0.18
N PHE A 80 -2.50 13.77 0.00
CA PHE A 80 -3.12 13.89 -1.33
C PHE A 80 -2.90 15.28 -1.95
N GLU A 81 -3.02 16.34 -1.14
CA GLU A 81 -2.72 17.72 -1.55
C GLU A 81 -1.26 17.88 -2.01
N GLU A 82 -0.31 17.24 -1.30
CA GLU A 82 1.10 17.19 -1.70
C GLU A 82 1.26 16.56 -3.10
N ALA A 83 0.47 15.52 -3.40
CA ALA A 83 0.42 14.89 -4.71
C ALA A 83 -0.41 15.68 -5.75
N GLY A 84 -1.01 16.81 -5.38
CA GLY A 84 -1.88 17.59 -6.27
C GLY A 84 -3.20 16.88 -6.61
N ILE A 85 -3.67 16.01 -5.72
CA ILE A 85 -4.87 15.20 -5.90
C ILE A 85 -5.92 15.66 -4.87
N ASP A 86 -7.13 16.00 -5.34
CA ASP A 86 -8.29 16.04 -4.47
C ASP A 86 -8.99 14.67 -4.49
N PRO A 87 -8.96 13.90 -3.38
CA PRO A 87 -9.61 12.60 -3.34
C PRO A 87 -11.14 12.68 -3.50
N ARG A 88 -11.78 13.85 -3.29
CA ARG A 88 -13.22 14.05 -3.48
C ARG A 88 -13.67 13.98 -4.94
N GLU A 89 -12.77 14.32 -5.86
CA GLU A 89 -13.00 14.27 -7.31
C GLU A 89 -12.73 12.88 -7.91
N SER A 90 -12.34 11.92 -7.06
CA SER A 90 -12.01 10.56 -7.47
C SER A 90 -13.21 9.63 -7.30
N LYS A 91 -13.42 8.74 -8.28
CA LYS A 91 -14.47 7.70 -8.18
C LYS A 91 -14.14 6.65 -7.13
N ALA A 92 -12.85 6.42 -6.90
CA ALA A 92 -12.33 5.54 -5.85
C ALA A 92 -10.88 5.92 -5.54
N VAL A 93 -10.46 5.64 -4.32
CA VAL A 93 -9.09 5.80 -3.83
C VAL A 93 -8.64 4.49 -3.20
N VAL A 94 -7.54 3.94 -3.69
CA VAL A 94 -6.86 2.78 -3.10
C VAL A 94 -5.73 3.30 -2.25
N VAL A 95 -5.76 3.01 -0.95
CA VAL A 95 -4.68 3.37 -0.02
C VAL A 95 -3.87 2.13 0.34
N LYS A 96 -2.54 2.23 0.34
CA LYS A 96 -1.66 1.13 0.77
C LYS A 96 -1.45 1.16 2.29
N VAL A 97 -2.53 1.00 3.05
CA VAL A 97 -2.53 0.91 4.52
C VAL A 97 -3.72 0.08 4.98
N GLY A 98 -3.56 -0.67 6.07
CA GLY A 98 -4.62 -1.54 6.58
C GLY A 98 -5.81 -0.77 7.16
N LEU A 99 -5.59 0.07 8.17
CA LEU A 99 -6.69 0.69 8.94
C LEU A 99 -6.54 2.20 9.16
N LEU A 100 -5.32 2.73 9.05
CA LEU A 100 -5.00 4.11 9.38
C LEU A 100 -5.22 5.02 8.17
N PHE A 101 -6.47 5.25 7.76
CA PHE A 101 -6.83 6.16 6.64
C PHE A 101 -8.12 6.93 6.93
N SER A 102 -8.27 7.41 8.17
CA SER A 102 -9.52 8.00 8.69
C SER A 102 -10.04 9.16 7.84
N ASP A 103 -9.18 10.00 7.29
CA ASP A 103 -9.60 11.14 6.48
C ASP A 103 -10.21 10.70 5.14
N ALA A 104 -9.50 9.86 4.38
CA ALA A 104 -10.03 9.28 3.15
C ALA A 104 -11.32 8.48 3.41
N ARG A 105 -11.38 7.77 4.53
CA ARG A 105 -12.59 7.03 4.96
C ARG A 105 -13.77 7.94 5.26
N ARG A 106 -13.57 9.11 5.87
CA ARG A 106 -14.64 10.08 6.15
C ARG A 106 -15.22 10.70 4.88
N LEU A 107 -14.43 10.78 3.82
CA LEU A 107 -14.88 11.29 2.52
C LEU A 107 -15.63 10.24 1.68
N ALA A 108 -15.35 8.96 1.90
CA ALA A 108 -15.92 7.89 1.10
C ALA A 108 -17.30 7.45 1.61
N GLU A 109 -18.24 7.20 0.68
CA GLU A 109 -19.52 6.57 1.01
C GLU A 109 -19.31 5.15 1.60
N LYS A 110 -18.30 4.44 1.09
CA LYS A 110 -17.96 3.08 1.51
C LYS A 110 -16.45 2.91 1.63
N ALA A 111 -16.04 2.17 2.66
CA ALA A 111 -14.66 1.71 2.83
C ALA A 111 -14.64 0.18 2.75
N ILE A 112 -13.90 -0.35 1.77
CA ILE A 112 -13.81 -1.79 1.50
C ILE A 112 -12.38 -2.24 1.76
N MET A 113 -12.21 -3.26 2.60
CA MET A 113 -10.92 -3.92 2.78
C MET A 113 -10.71 -4.91 1.64
N ALA A 114 -9.68 -4.69 0.82
CA ALA A 114 -9.27 -5.67 -0.17
C ALA A 114 -8.33 -6.69 0.48
N LEU A 115 -8.77 -7.95 0.60
CA LEU A 115 -7.95 -9.06 1.09
C LEU A 115 -6.99 -9.52 -0.02
N THR A 116 -5.98 -8.69 -0.31
CA THR A 116 -4.97 -9.01 -1.31
C THR A 116 -3.88 -9.92 -0.74
N PRO A 117 -3.35 -10.89 -1.52
CA PRO A 117 -2.15 -11.64 -1.15
C PRO A 117 -0.95 -10.73 -0.87
N GLY A 118 -0.02 -11.20 -0.03
CA GLY A 118 1.23 -10.50 0.28
C GLY A 118 1.66 -10.60 1.75
N PHE A 119 2.78 -9.95 2.08
CA PHE A 119 3.37 -9.96 3.43
C PHE A 119 2.45 -9.50 4.57
N THR A 120 1.38 -8.78 4.25
CA THR A 120 0.41 -8.25 5.23
C THR A 120 -0.99 -8.84 5.02
N SER A 121 -1.09 -10.08 4.50
CA SER A 121 -2.38 -10.75 4.35
C SER A 121 -3.09 -10.88 5.70
N LEU A 122 -4.40 -10.64 5.70
CA LEU A 122 -5.27 -10.82 6.86
C LEU A 122 -5.89 -12.22 6.90
N GLU A 123 -5.66 -13.05 5.87
CA GLU A 123 -6.11 -14.44 5.83
C GLU A 123 -5.12 -15.34 6.57
N LEU A 124 -5.06 -15.17 7.89
CA LEU A 124 -4.05 -15.81 8.76
C LEU A 124 -4.02 -17.34 8.57
N GLU A 125 -5.17 -17.98 8.47
CA GLU A 125 -5.31 -19.44 8.31
C GLU A 125 -4.64 -19.98 7.03
N LYS A 126 -4.44 -19.13 6.01
CA LYS A 126 -3.84 -19.50 4.73
C LYS A 126 -2.32 -19.33 4.71
N LEU A 127 -1.74 -18.70 5.72
CA LEU A 127 -0.30 -18.44 5.76
C LEU A 127 0.48 -19.74 6.08
N PRO A 128 1.61 -20.00 5.40
CA PRO A 128 2.34 -21.26 5.52
C PRO A 128 3.28 -21.29 6.74
N TYR A 129 2.71 -21.19 7.95
CA TYR A 129 3.51 -21.20 9.17
C TYR A 129 4.23 -22.54 9.38
N LYS A 130 5.49 -22.48 9.84
CA LYS A 130 6.32 -23.69 10.07
C LYS A 130 6.70 -23.92 11.53
N ARG A 131 6.63 -22.89 12.37
CA ARG A 131 7.18 -22.89 13.75
C ARG A 131 6.21 -22.23 14.73
N LEU A 132 5.05 -22.85 14.92
CA LEU A 132 4.02 -22.38 15.85
C LEU A 132 3.95 -23.30 17.08
N ARG A 133 3.66 -22.70 18.24
CA ARG A 133 3.15 -23.45 19.38
C ARG A 133 1.66 -23.68 19.13
N ARG A 134 1.24 -24.94 19.15
CA ARG A 134 -0.15 -25.36 18.97
C ARG A 134 -0.69 -25.95 20.28
N PRO A 135 -2.01 -25.84 20.56
CA PRO A 135 -3.02 -25.23 19.70
C PRO A 135 -2.95 -23.69 19.69
N ILE A 136 -3.31 -23.08 18.55
CA ILE A 136 -3.37 -21.62 18.36
C ILE A 136 -4.58 -21.21 17.51
N TYR A 137 -5.34 -20.23 18.00
CA TYR A 137 -6.48 -19.67 17.27
C TYR A 137 -5.97 -18.64 16.26
N PRO A 138 -6.48 -18.58 15.02
CA PRO A 138 -7.60 -19.36 14.47
C PRO A 138 -7.22 -20.71 13.82
N LEU A 139 -5.94 -21.07 13.72
CA LEU A 139 -5.48 -22.20 12.91
C LEU A 139 -5.92 -23.59 13.42
N ASP A 140 -6.14 -23.72 14.72
CA ASP A 140 -6.56 -24.97 15.38
C ASP A 140 -8.06 -24.98 15.74
N GLY A 141 -8.82 -23.95 15.35
CA GLY A 141 -10.22 -23.78 15.76
C GLY A 141 -10.35 -23.50 17.26
N ASP A 142 -11.40 -24.04 17.88
CA ASP A 142 -11.68 -23.86 19.30
C ASP A 142 -10.85 -24.83 20.15
N PHE A 143 -10.24 -24.32 21.21
CA PHE A 143 -9.52 -25.09 22.23
C PHE A 143 -9.59 -24.37 23.57
N GLU A 144 -9.50 -25.14 24.66
CA GLU A 144 -9.39 -24.56 26.00
C GLU A 144 -8.01 -23.92 26.16
N TRP A 145 -7.99 -22.64 26.53
CA TRP A 145 -6.78 -21.89 26.83
C TRP A 145 -6.87 -21.32 28.24
N GLU A 146 -5.84 -21.54 29.03
CA GLU A 146 -5.68 -20.95 30.34
C GLU A 146 -4.41 -20.09 30.36
N PRO A 147 -4.46 -18.89 30.99
CA PRO A 147 -3.28 -18.05 31.14
C PRO A 147 -2.24 -18.77 31.99
N ARG A 148 -1.02 -18.89 31.47
CA ARG A 148 0.14 -19.34 32.24
C ARG A 148 0.92 -18.13 32.69
N PHE A 149 0.95 -17.91 33.99
CA PHE A 149 1.84 -16.94 34.60
C PHE A 149 3.16 -17.67 34.90
N GLU A 150 4.26 -17.20 34.33
CA GLU A 150 5.58 -17.65 34.77
C GLU A 150 5.88 -16.95 36.09
N ASP A 151 6.05 -17.73 37.16
CA ASP A 151 6.68 -17.24 38.38
C ASP A 151 8.19 -17.04 38.09
N GLU A 152 8.71 -15.86 38.42
CA GLU A 152 10.12 -15.42 38.32
C GLU A 152 10.55 -14.71 37.03
N VAL A 153 10.44 -13.37 37.04
CA VAL A 153 11.54 -12.52 36.53
C VAL A 153 12.74 -12.80 37.42
N ARG A 154 13.61 -13.75 37.04
CA ARG A 154 14.93 -13.87 37.68
C ARG A 154 15.74 -12.61 37.37
N ARG A 155 16.19 -11.96 38.44
CA ARG A 155 17.11 -10.82 38.46
C ARG A 155 18.36 -11.05 37.64
#